data_AF-A0A0R3NF11-F1
#
_entry.id   AF-A0A0R3NF11-F1
#
_cell.length_a   1.000
_cell.length_b   1.000
_cell.length_c   1.000
_cell.angle_alpha   90.00
_cell.angle_beta   90.00
_cell.angle_gamma   90.00
#
_symmetry.space_group_name_H-M   'P 1'
#
loop_
_entity.id
_entity.type
_entity.pdbx_description
1 polymer ?
#
loop_
_entity_poly.entity_id
_entity_poly.type
_entity_poly.pdbx_seq_one_letter_code
_entity_poly.pdbx_strand_id
1 'polypeptide(L)'
;MNRMHPAIKPVSRANPGQHIVFETRDAFDSDFNLGSKPEDVSAADLNLVHPLTGPVFIEGAQRGDVLAVTLLDVQPDDYGYTVIVPGFGFLRDRFTKPFIANWKLNRKEAVSDQIPGVVIPFNGFMGTVGVLPGQPEVATILTREAALQSAGGVVLTPQPLGALPSDVCGQNGSSKNECLRTIPPRENGGNMDIKQMVVGTTLLLPCFVDGCGLFVGDVHFAQGDGEVSGTAIEMGATVTLVTEIRKAQAAKVKVPHFEGGDQLIRLAPTEFYATTGFPLKAKGQIPPYHTYLDSQKIGPLENLSEDLMLAARNALIELIDWMVVEKGLTPEQAYVVASVAADLRIGNVVDVPNYAVSAILPTTIFRK
;
A
#
# COMPACT_ATOMS: atom_id res chain seq x y z
N MET A 1 -1.01 -3.94 16.97
CA MET A 1 -0.71 -5.31 16.51
C MET A 1 0.05 -5.25 15.19
N ASN A 2 0.81 -6.27 14.80
CA ASN A 2 1.45 -6.31 13.47
C ASN A 2 1.25 -7.65 12.73
N ARG A 3 0.27 -8.41 13.20
CA ARG A 3 -0.23 -9.62 12.57
C ARG A 3 -1.75 -9.61 12.63
N MET A 4 -2.38 -10.37 11.75
CA MET A 4 -3.83 -10.57 11.75
C MET A 4 -4.16 -12.00 12.15
N HIS A 5 -4.97 -12.17 13.20
CA HIS A 5 -5.49 -13.45 13.63
C HIS A 5 -6.78 -13.24 14.46
N PRO A 6 -7.82 -14.09 14.32
CA PRO A 6 -9.09 -13.93 15.05
C PRO A 6 -8.98 -14.02 16.58
N ALA A 7 -7.89 -14.59 17.10
CA ALA A 7 -7.67 -14.68 18.55
C ALA A 7 -7.20 -13.35 19.19
N ILE A 8 -6.76 -12.37 18.39
CA ILE A 8 -6.33 -11.07 18.88
C ILE A 8 -7.53 -10.35 19.52
N LYS A 9 -7.38 -9.94 20.78
CA LYS A 9 -8.45 -9.30 21.54
C LYS A 9 -8.62 -7.84 21.14
N PRO A 10 -9.86 -7.32 21.12
CA PRO A 10 -10.09 -5.89 20.95
C PRO A 10 -9.41 -5.09 22.05
N VAL A 11 -8.80 -3.97 21.66
CA VAL A 11 -8.18 -3.00 22.60
C VAL A 11 -9.16 -1.90 23.01
N SER A 12 -10.26 -1.74 22.27
CA SER A 12 -11.31 -0.76 22.54
C SER A 12 -12.65 -1.21 21.95
N ARG A 13 -13.73 -0.50 22.30
CA ARG A 13 -15.10 -0.71 21.84
C ARG A 13 -15.71 0.61 21.37
N ALA A 14 -16.54 0.58 20.34
CA ALA A 14 -17.25 1.76 19.84
C ALA A 14 -18.66 1.40 19.34
N ASN A 15 -19.60 2.32 19.48
CA ASN A 15 -20.92 2.19 18.88
C ASN A 15 -20.89 2.64 17.40
N PRO A 16 -21.73 2.09 16.51
CA PRO A 16 -21.95 2.67 15.19
C PRO A 16 -22.35 4.15 15.29
N GLY A 17 -21.84 4.98 14.39
CA GLY A 17 -22.05 6.43 14.40
C GLY A 17 -21.15 7.21 15.37
N GLN A 18 -20.41 6.53 16.25
CA GLN A 18 -19.45 7.17 17.15
C GLN A 18 -18.18 7.57 16.39
N HIS A 19 -17.65 8.76 16.67
CA HIS A 19 -16.31 9.12 16.19
C HIS A 19 -15.27 8.25 16.89
N ILE A 20 -14.40 7.63 16.09
CA ILE A 20 -13.28 6.82 16.57
C ILE A 20 -12.00 7.51 16.10
N VAL A 21 -11.09 7.75 17.04
CA VAL A 21 -9.78 8.37 16.78
C VAL A 21 -8.70 7.30 16.94
N PHE A 22 -7.88 7.14 15.92
CA PHE A 22 -6.73 6.24 15.89
C PHE A 22 -5.46 7.08 15.85
N GLU A 23 -4.56 6.88 16.81
CA GLU A 23 -3.17 7.32 16.72
C GLU A 23 -2.36 6.19 16.11
N THR A 24 -1.63 6.46 15.02
CA THR A 24 -0.88 5.46 14.26
C THR A 24 0.59 5.83 14.20
N ARG A 25 1.46 4.82 14.26
CA ARG A 25 2.88 4.93 13.94
C ARG A 25 3.09 4.73 12.44
N ASP A 26 4.24 5.12 11.92
CA ASP A 26 4.61 4.88 10.52
C ASP A 26 4.70 3.38 10.21
N ALA A 27 4.67 3.04 8.91
CA ALA A 27 4.61 1.68 8.41
C ALA A 27 5.76 0.77 8.91
N PHE A 28 6.95 1.33 9.12
CA PHE A 28 8.14 0.54 9.47
C PHE A 28 8.31 0.32 10.97
N ASP A 29 7.55 1.03 11.81
CA ASP A 29 7.78 1.10 13.25
C ASP A 29 9.24 1.47 13.56
N SER A 30 9.76 2.45 12.80
CA SER A 30 11.18 2.81 12.76
C SER A 30 11.48 4.07 13.57
N ASP A 31 12.78 4.31 13.85
CA ASP A 31 13.26 5.57 14.44
C ASP A 31 13.69 6.59 13.36
N PHE A 32 13.16 6.47 12.14
CA PHE A 32 13.51 7.38 11.06
C PHE A 32 13.13 8.83 11.41
N ASN A 33 13.97 9.76 10.96
CA ASN A 33 13.83 11.19 11.20
C ASN A 33 14.50 11.99 10.08
N LEU A 34 14.46 13.32 10.14
CA LEU A 34 15.04 14.19 9.11
C LEU A 34 16.56 14.00 8.88
N GLY A 35 17.27 13.35 9.81
CA GLY A 35 18.69 13.01 9.68
C GLY A 35 18.97 11.59 9.18
N SER A 36 17.94 10.78 8.92
CA SER A 36 18.08 9.39 8.48
C SER A 36 18.71 9.26 7.10
N LYS A 37 19.48 8.20 6.92
CA LYS A 37 20.33 7.95 5.75
C LYS A 37 20.01 6.59 5.12
N PRO A 38 20.47 6.34 3.88
CA PRO A 38 20.28 5.05 3.22
C PRO A 38 20.76 3.83 4.04
N GLU A 39 21.78 3.98 4.88
CA GLU A 39 22.26 2.91 5.75
C GLU A 39 21.21 2.50 6.80
N ASP A 40 20.42 3.45 7.29
CA ASP A 40 19.36 3.20 8.27
C ASP A 40 18.22 2.38 7.64
N VAL A 41 17.92 2.61 6.35
CA VAL A 41 16.96 1.81 5.58
C VAL A 41 17.37 0.34 5.52
N SER A 42 18.67 0.09 5.39
CA SER A 42 19.21 -1.27 5.34
C SER A 42 19.16 -1.98 6.69
N ALA A 43 19.09 -1.22 7.78
CA ALA A 43 19.05 -1.72 9.16
C ALA A 43 17.62 -1.94 9.70
N ALA A 44 16.59 -1.50 8.97
CA ALA A 44 15.20 -1.58 9.42
C ALA A 44 14.72 -3.02 9.60
N ASP A 45 14.05 -3.31 10.72
CA ASP A 45 13.46 -4.63 10.99
C ASP A 45 12.07 -4.76 10.36
N LEU A 46 12.03 -5.29 9.14
CA LEU A 46 10.78 -5.52 8.40
C LEU A 46 9.86 -6.58 9.03
N ASN A 47 10.22 -7.23 10.15
CA ASN A 47 9.29 -8.07 10.90
C ASN A 47 8.27 -7.25 11.70
N LEU A 48 8.60 -6.00 12.03
CA LEU A 48 7.75 -5.09 12.80
C LEU A 48 6.61 -4.53 11.94
N VAL A 49 6.85 -4.40 10.64
CA VAL A 49 5.91 -3.97 9.59
C VAL A 49 4.64 -4.85 9.58
N HIS A 50 3.43 -4.30 9.65
CA HIS A 50 3.03 -2.90 9.91
C HIS A 50 2.55 -2.76 11.37
N PRO A 51 2.87 -1.68 12.11
CA PRO A 51 2.26 -1.42 13.40
C PRO A 51 0.83 -0.88 13.25
N LEU A 52 -0.17 -1.71 13.47
CA LEU A 52 -1.59 -1.36 13.34
C LEU A 52 -2.23 -1.04 14.69
N THR A 53 -2.95 0.07 14.75
CA THR A 53 -3.76 0.49 15.90
C THR A 53 -5.12 -0.19 15.85
N GLY A 54 -5.48 -0.88 16.93
CA GLY A 54 -6.66 -1.74 17.01
C GLY A 54 -6.32 -3.14 17.54
N PRO A 55 -7.27 -4.10 17.45
CA PRO A 55 -8.57 -3.97 16.81
C PRO A 55 -9.62 -3.30 17.72
N VAL A 56 -10.54 -2.55 17.13
CA VAL A 56 -11.71 -1.96 17.79
C VAL A 56 -12.92 -2.85 17.53
N PHE A 57 -13.65 -3.20 18.59
CA PHE A 57 -14.88 -3.96 18.50
C PHE A 57 -16.07 -3.02 18.28
N ILE A 58 -16.80 -3.19 17.18
CA ILE A 58 -17.97 -2.37 16.85
C ILE A 58 -19.23 -3.02 17.42
N GLU A 59 -19.91 -2.34 18.34
CA GLU A 59 -21.06 -2.90 19.03
C GLU A 59 -22.19 -3.27 18.06
N GLY A 60 -22.70 -4.49 18.22
CA GLY A 60 -23.77 -5.02 17.39
C GLY A 60 -23.35 -5.48 15.99
N ALA A 61 -22.09 -5.31 15.57
CA ALA A 61 -21.61 -5.86 14.31
C ALA A 61 -21.36 -7.36 14.43
N GLN A 62 -21.71 -8.14 13.41
CA GLN A 62 -21.61 -9.60 13.43
C GLN A 62 -20.99 -10.12 12.14
N ARG A 63 -20.49 -11.36 12.18
CA ARG A 63 -20.09 -12.05 10.95
C ARG A 63 -21.24 -12.03 9.93
N GLY A 64 -20.92 -11.67 8.69
CA GLY A 64 -21.92 -11.56 7.61
C GLY A 64 -22.50 -10.16 7.41
N ASP A 65 -22.24 -9.22 8.32
CA ASP A 65 -22.48 -7.79 8.11
C ASP A 65 -21.37 -7.17 7.24
N VAL A 66 -21.63 -5.97 6.75
CA VAL A 66 -20.60 -5.08 6.19
C VAL A 66 -20.40 -3.91 7.14
N LEU A 67 -19.17 -3.63 7.51
CA LEU A 67 -18.77 -2.43 8.22
C LEU A 67 -18.44 -1.35 7.19
N ALA A 68 -19.26 -0.31 7.11
CA ALA A 68 -18.95 0.89 6.36
C ALA A 68 -18.12 1.83 7.25
N VAL A 69 -16.95 2.24 6.78
CA VAL A 69 -15.96 3.04 7.49
C VAL A 69 -15.74 4.33 6.70
N THR A 70 -16.22 5.45 7.22
CA THR A 70 -16.05 6.76 6.58
C THR A 70 -14.88 7.50 7.20
N LEU A 71 -13.90 7.89 6.39
CA LEU A 71 -12.75 8.68 6.82
C LEU A 71 -13.16 10.14 6.97
N LEU A 72 -13.03 10.70 8.18
CA LEU A 72 -13.48 12.06 8.50
C LEU A 72 -12.33 13.08 8.54
N ASP A 73 -11.18 12.68 9.08
CA ASP A 73 -9.99 13.54 9.11
C ASP A 73 -8.71 12.69 9.15
N VAL A 74 -7.64 13.24 8.57
CA VAL A 74 -6.27 12.77 8.75
C VAL A 74 -5.44 13.98 9.16
N GLN A 75 -4.87 13.90 10.35
CA GLN A 75 -3.86 14.84 10.83
C GLN A 75 -2.49 14.19 10.65
N PRO A 76 -1.66 14.70 9.73
CA PRO A 76 -0.31 14.18 9.53
C PRO A 76 0.58 14.53 10.73
N ASP A 77 1.60 13.70 10.97
CA ASP A 77 2.77 14.11 11.75
C ASP A 77 3.58 15.20 11.00
N ASP A 78 4.63 15.72 11.62
CA ASP A 78 5.50 16.75 11.05
C ASP A 78 6.64 16.15 10.21
N TYR A 79 6.83 14.82 10.26
CA TYR A 79 7.85 14.06 9.53
C TYR A 79 7.25 12.86 8.80
N GLY A 80 7.80 12.57 7.62
CA GLY A 80 7.57 11.32 6.92
C GLY A 80 8.72 10.93 6.02
N TYR A 81 8.65 9.75 5.42
CA TYR A 81 9.72 9.23 4.57
C TYR A 81 9.19 8.49 3.35
N THR A 82 10.02 8.40 2.31
CA THR A 82 9.84 7.45 1.20
C THR A 82 11.17 6.75 0.98
N VAL A 83 11.16 5.43 0.85
CA VAL A 83 12.39 4.63 0.75
C VAL A 83 12.44 3.76 -0.48
N ILE A 84 13.66 3.43 -0.87
CA ILE A 84 13.98 2.30 -1.75
C ILE A 84 14.63 1.26 -0.85
N VAL A 85 13.98 0.11 -0.69
CA VAL A 85 14.53 -1.05 0.01
C VAL A 85 15.09 -2.02 -1.04
N PRO A 86 16.40 -2.36 -1.01
CA PRO A 86 16.97 -3.30 -1.97
C PRO A 86 16.21 -4.62 -2.06
N GLY A 87 15.87 -5.03 -3.28
CA GLY A 87 15.12 -6.27 -3.52
C GLY A 87 13.60 -6.13 -3.36
N PHE A 88 13.10 -4.95 -3.04
CA PHE A 88 11.67 -4.63 -2.90
C PHE A 88 11.23 -3.52 -3.86
N GLY A 89 9.92 -3.40 -4.09
CA GLY A 89 9.33 -2.46 -5.05
C GLY A 89 9.18 -3.00 -6.48
N PHE A 90 8.50 -2.22 -7.31
CA PHE A 90 8.10 -2.59 -8.67
C PHE A 90 9.28 -2.64 -9.65
N LEU A 91 10.31 -1.81 -9.41
CA LEU A 91 11.55 -1.72 -10.19
C LEU A 91 12.77 -2.22 -9.39
N ARG A 92 12.58 -3.19 -8.49
CA ARG A 92 13.62 -3.76 -7.59
C ARG A 92 14.89 -4.27 -8.27
N ASP A 93 14.83 -4.58 -9.56
CA ASP A 93 15.97 -5.00 -10.38
C ASP A 93 16.76 -3.82 -10.97
N ARG A 94 16.16 -2.62 -11.04
CA ARG A 94 16.83 -1.38 -11.47
C ARG A 94 17.36 -0.58 -10.28
N PHE A 95 16.59 -0.53 -9.20
CA PHE A 95 16.93 0.22 -7.99
C PHE A 95 17.38 -0.73 -6.88
N THR A 96 18.67 -1.07 -6.92
CA THR A 96 19.26 -2.14 -6.08
C THR A 96 20.00 -1.61 -4.85
N LYS A 97 20.09 -0.29 -4.69
CA LYS A 97 20.74 0.38 -3.56
C LYS A 97 19.69 1.05 -2.69
N PRO A 98 19.92 1.12 -1.37
CA PRO A 98 19.00 1.80 -0.49
C PRO A 98 18.98 3.30 -0.79
N PHE A 99 17.83 3.92 -0.58
CA PHE A 99 17.63 5.36 -0.66
C PHE A 99 16.53 5.76 0.33
N ILE A 100 16.60 6.98 0.83
CA ILE A 100 15.55 7.60 1.65
C ILE A 100 15.37 9.05 1.23
N ALA A 101 14.12 9.47 1.06
CA ALA A 101 13.72 10.86 1.01
C ALA A 101 13.02 11.19 2.33
N ASN A 102 13.60 12.10 3.10
CA ASN A 102 13.03 12.61 4.34
C ASN A 102 12.17 13.84 4.06
N TRP A 103 10.90 13.79 4.46
CA TRP A 103 9.91 14.82 4.18
C TRP A 103 9.58 15.61 5.44
N LYS A 104 9.58 16.95 5.32
CA LYS A 104 8.98 17.86 6.28
C LYS A 104 7.51 18.02 5.89
N LEU A 105 6.61 17.70 6.80
CA LEU A 105 5.18 17.64 6.54
C LEU A 105 4.44 18.81 7.20
N ASN A 106 3.31 19.17 6.63
CA ASN A 106 2.27 19.98 7.27
C ASN A 106 0.91 19.65 6.63
N ARG A 107 -0.20 20.25 7.10
CA ARG A 107 -1.55 19.92 6.58
C ARG A 107 -1.82 20.32 5.11
N LYS A 108 -0.83 20.85 4.38
CA LYS A 108 -0.97 21.28 2.98
C LYS A 108 -0.01 20.56 2.06
N GLU A 109 1.24 20.40 2.46
CA GLU A 109 2.30 19.92 1.57
C GLU A 109 3.46 19.26 2.30
N ALA A 110 4.18 18.41 1.57
CA ALA A 110 5.44 17.80 1.96
C ALA A 110 6.58 18.34 1.09
N VAL A 111 7.71 18.65 1.73
CA VAL A 111 8.93 19.11 1.05
C VAL A 111 10.15 18.36 1.59
N SER A 112 11.17 18.16 0.76
CA SER A 112 12.41 17.50 1.16
C SER A 112 13.63 18.30 0.72
N ASP A 113 14.58 18.50 1.62
CA ASP A 113 15.88 19.13 1.29
C ASP A 113 16.70 18.23 0.33
N GLN A 114 16.38 16.92 0.29
CA GLN A 114 17.03 15.95 -0.59
C GLN A 114 16.46 15.95 -2.02
N ILE A 115 15.30 16.57 -2.24
CA ILE A 115 14.63 16.66 -3.55
C ILE A 115 14.17 18.11 -3.76
N PRO A 116 15.11 19.08 -3.87
CA PRO A 116 14.77 20.49 -3.94
C PRO A 116 13.90 20.79 -5.17
N GLY A 117 12.93 21.69 -5.00
CA GLY A 117 12.00 22.09 -6.06
C GLY A 117 10.79 21.17 -6.23
N VAL A 118 10.71 20.03 -5.52
CA VAL A 118 9.53 19.17 -5.50
C VAL A 118 8.68 19.42 -4.27
N VAL A 119 7.38 19.62 -4.47
CA VAL A 119 6.38 19.81 -3.42
C VAL A 119 5.19 18.90 -3.65
N ILE A 120 4.92 18.04 -2.68
CA ILE A 120 3.84 17.05 -2.78
C ILE A 120 2.64 17.54 -1.97
N PRO A 121 1.46 17.73 -2.60
CA PRO A 121 0.26 18.16 -1.87
C PRO A 121 -0.25 17.06 -0.94
N PHE A 122 -0.79 17.47 0.21
CA PHE A 122 -1.40 16.56 1.17
C PHE A 122 -2.68 15.94 0.61
N ASN A 123 -2.70 14.61 0.50
CA ASN A 123 -3.86 13.82 0.12
C ASN A 123 -3.91 12.56 0.98
N GLY A 124 -3.92 12.77 2.30
CA GLY A 124 -3.70 11.69 3.25
C GLY A 124 -4.84 10.66 3.30
N PHE A 125 -4.47 9.39 3.47
CA PHE A 125 -5.38 8.26 3.59
C PHE A 125 -4.74 7.12 4.37
N MET A 126 -5.54 6.11 4.72
CA MET A 126 -5.07 4.90 5.41
C MET A 126 -4.61 3.86 4.38
N GLY A 127 -3.31 3.62 4.25
CA GLY A 127 -2.77 2.55 3.40
C GLY A 127 -3.22 1.17 3.89
N THR A 128 -3.12 0.96 5.21
CA THR A 128 -3.68 -0.21 5.88
C THR A 128 -4.94 0.11 6.70
N VAL A 129 -6.09 -0.39 6.24
CA VAL A 129 -7.36 -0.39 6.99
C VAL A 129 -8.12 -1.68 6.74
N GLY A 130 -8.65 -2.30 7.79
CA GLY A 130 -9.30 -3.58 7.65
C GLY A 130 -10.02 -4.06 8.90
N VAL A 131 -10.58 -5.26 8.79
CA VAL A 131 -11.24 -5.99 9.88
C VAL A 131 -10.51 -7.31 10.12
N LEU A 132 -10.64 -7.89 11.33
CA LEU A 132 -10.00 -9.16 11.61
C LEU A 132 -10.60 -10.28 10.73
N PRO A 133 -9.76 -11.13 10.11
CA PRO A 133 -10.23 -12.32 9.44
C PRO A 133 -10.76 -13.34 10.47
N GLY A 134 -11.71 -14.18 10.05
CA GLY A 134 -12.14 -15.34 10.83
C GLY A 134 -11.23 -16.55 10.58
N GLN A 135 -11.40 -17.61 11.37
CA GLN A 135 -10.60 -18.83 11.20
C GLN A 135 -10.74 -19.48 9.81
N PRO A 136 -11.93 -19.58 9.20
CA PRO A 136 -12.06 -20.11 7.85
C PRO A 136 -11.27 -19.29 6.81
N GLU A 137 -11.26 -17.97 6.96
CA GLU A 137 -10.51 -17.07 6.07
C GLU A 137 -9.01 -17.26 6.25
N VAL A 138 -8.51 -17.31 7.50
CA VAL A 138 -7.08 -17.59 7.79
C VAL A 138 -6.64 -18.91 7.17
N ALA A 139 -7.40 -20.00 7.35
CA ALA A 139 -7.06 -21.30 6.78
C ALA A 139 -7.00 -21.27 5.24
N THR A 140 -7.95 -20.58 4.60
CA THR A 140 -8.00 -20.42 3.14
C THR A 140 -6.78 -19.65 2.63
N ILE A 141 -6.44 -18.56 3.31
CA ILE A 141 -5.31 -17.69 2.98
C ILE A 141 -3.99 -18.48 3.09
N LEU A 142 -3.75 -19.15 4.22
CA LEU A 142 -2.53 -19.94 4.42
C LEU A 142 -2.39 -21.03 3.37
N THR A 143 -3.48 -21.70 3.02
CA THR A 143 -3.47 -22.77 2.00
C THR A 143 -3.03 -22.24 0.64
N ARG A 144 -3.64 -21.15 0.13
CA ARG A 144 -3.30 -20.62 -1.20
C ARG A 144 -1.92 -19.98 -1.25
N GLU A 145 -1.50 -19.33 -0.17
CA GLU A 145 -0.20 -18.68 -0.07
C GLU A 145 0.93 -19.74 0.03
N ALA A 146 0.71 -20.84 0.76
CA ALA A 146 1.64 -21.97 0.77
C ALA A 146 1.77 -22.63 -0.60
N ALA A 147 0.66 -22.78 -1.34
CA ALA A 147 0.67 -23.31 -2.70
C ALA A 147 1.47 -22.41 -3.66
N LEU A 148 1.28 -21.09 -3.59
CA LEU A 148 2.04 -20.13 -4.38
C LEU A 148 3.53 -20.17 -4.05
N GLN A 149 3.89 -20.23 -2.76
CA GLN A 149 5.28 -20.37 -2.33
C GLN A 149 5.91 -21.66 -2.89
N SER A 150 5.16 -22.77 -2.86
CA SER A 150 5.61 -24.06 -3.38
C SER A 150 5.85 -24.03 -4.89
N ALA A 151 5.12 -23.17 -5.62
CA ALA A 151 5.32 -22.92 -7.04
C ALA A 151 6.46 -21.93 -7.34
N GLY A 152 7.18 -21.43 -6.32
CA GLY A 152 8.27 -20.46 -6.46
C GLY A 152 7.83 -18.99 -6.46
N GLY A 153 6.54 -18.72 -6.22
CA GLY A 153 6.04 -17.36 -6.04
C GLY A 153 6.51 -16.73 -4.73
N VAL A 154 6.59 -15.40 -4.72
CA VAL A 154 7.00 -14.64 -3.53
C VAL A 154 5.83 -14.53 -2.55
N VAL A 155 6.01 -15.04 -1.34
CA VAL A 155 5.00 -15.07 -0.28
C VAL A 155 5.67 -14.80 1.07
N LEU A 156 5.05 -13.96 1.89
CA LEU A 156 5.48 -13.69 3.26
C LEU A 156 4.63 -14.50 4.24
N THR A 157 5.13 -15.67 4.61
CA THR A 157 4.46 -16.60 5.53
C THR A 157 4.43 -16.06 6.96
N PRO A 158 3.59 -16.63 7.85
CA PRO A 158 3.61 -16.31 9.27
C PRO A 158 5.03 -16.33 9.84
N GLN A 159 5.40 -15.23 10.49
CA GLN A 159 6.72 -15.02 11.08
C GLN A 159 6.54 -14.54 12.53
N PRO A 160 6.85 -15.39 13.52
CA PRO A 160 6.61 -15.07 14.93
C PRO A 160 7.69 -14.20 15.58
N LEU A 161 8.86 -14.02 14.95
CA LEU A 161 9.83 -13.02 15.41
C LEU A 161 9.24 -11.60 15.26
N GLY A 162 9.32 -10.80 16.33
CA GLY A 162 8.77 -9.43 16.36
C GLY A 162 7.23 -9.35 16.30
N ALA A 163 6.52 -10.47 16.35
CA ALA A 163 5.07 -10.49 16.18
C ALA A 163 4.31 -10.07 17.46
N LEU A 164 3.31 -9.20 17.27
CA LEU A 164 2.46 -8.62 18.31
C LEU A 164 0.97 -8.81 17.98
N PRO A 165 0.13 -9.21 18.95
CA PRO A 165 0.47 -9.50 20.35
C PRO A 165 1.31 -10.77 20.51
N SER A 166 2.31 -10.74 21.41
CA SER A 166 3.32 -11.79 21.52
C SER A 166 2.80 -13.10 22.13
N ASP A 167 1.75 -13.02 22.94
CA ASP A 167 1.03 -14.15 23.54
C ASP A 167 0.17 -14.92 22.52
N VAL A 168 -0.25 -14.27 21.43
CA VAL A 168 -0.98 -14.91 20.34
C VAL A 168 -0.05 -15.27 19.18
N CYS A 169 0.75 -14.32 18.71
CA CYS A 169 1.49 -14.42 17.46
C CYS A 169 3.01 -14.53 17.62
N GLY A 170 3.55 -14.26 18.82
CA GLY A 170 4.98 -14.31 19.08
C GLY A 170 5.56 -15.73 19.05
N GLN A 171 6.86 -15.87 19.28
CA GLN A 171 7.58 -17.16 19.21
C GLN A 171 6.99 -18.26 20.11
N ASN A 172 6.39 -17.86 21.23
CA ASN A 172 5.70 -18.72 22.20
C ASN A 172 4.18 -18.53 22.19
N GLY A 173 3.65 -17.80 21.20
CA GLY A 173 2.24 -17.47 21.12
C GLY A 173 1.37 -18.65 20.69
N SER A 174 0.09 -18.61 21.10
CA SER A 174 -0.87 -19.70 20.89
C SER A 174 -1.14 -20.04 19.42
N SER A 175 -0.93 -19.09 18.51
CA SER A 175 -1.30 -19.15 17.09
C SER A 175 -0.16 -18.67 16.17
N LYS A 176 1.08 -18.80 16.63
CA LYS A 176 2.29 -18.27 15.98
C LYS A 176 2.49 -18.67 14.51
N ASN A 177 1.97 -19.83 14.11
CA ASN A 177 2.07 -20.35 12.74
C ASN A 177 0.87 -19.96 11.85
N GLU A 178 -0.12 -19.27 12.40
CA GLU A 178 -1.37 -18.90 11.72
C GLU A 178 -1.56 -17.37 11.64
N CYS A 179 -0.76 -16.61 12.40
CA CYS A 179 -0.80 -15.16 12.40
C CYS A 179 -0.27 -14.57 11.08
N LEU A 180 -1.20 -14.06 10.25
CA LEU A 180 -0.90 -13.53 8.92
C LEU A 180 -0.07 -12.25 9.00
N ARG A 181 0.89 -12.10 8.08
CA ARG A 181 1.56 -10.81 7.83
C ARG A 181 0.57 -9.78 7.29
N THR A 182 0.78 -8.53 7.64
CA THR A 182 -0.08 -7.39 7.24
C THR A 182 0.25 -6.82 5.86
N ILE A 183 1.36 -7.26 5.25
CA ILE A 183 1.91 -6.69 4.00
C ILE A 183 0.99 -6.85 2.78
N PRO A 184 0.45 -8.04 2.45
CA PRO A 184 -0.42 -8.15 1.28
C PRO A 184 -1.88 -7.78 1.63
N PRO A 185 -2.59 -7.07 0.73
CA PRO A 185 -4.03 -6.88 0.85
C PRO A 185 -4.77 -8.20 0.68
N ARG A 186 -5.92 -8.32 1.34
CA ARG A 186 -6.79 -9.50 1.27
C ARG A 186 -8.26 -9.09 1.31
N GLU A 187 -9.14 -10.08 1.34
CA GLU A 187 -10.60 -9.91 1.37
C GLU A 187 -11.10 -9.13 2.58
N ASN A 188 -10.31 -9.06 3.65
CA ASN A 188 -10.60 -8.30 4.86
C ASN A 188 -10.10 -6.84 4.84
N GLY A 189 -9.65 -6.36 3.68
CA GLY A 189 -8.91 -5.11 3.56
C GLY A 189 -7.45 -5.35 3.90
N GLY A 190 -6.96 -4.62 4.90
CA GLY A 190 -5.55 -4.63 5.22
C GLY A 190 -4.83 -3.62 4.34
N ASN A 191 -3.62 -3.98 3.91
CA ASN A 191 -2.71 -3.09 3.21
C ASN A 191 -3.05 -2.96 1.73
N MET A 192 -4.04 -2.12 1.42
CA MET A 192 -4.58 -2.00 0.06
C MET A 192 -3.90 -0.91 -0.76
N ASP A 193 -3.39 0.14 -0.10
CA ASP A 193 -2.62 1.20 -0.75
C ASP A 193 -3.37 1.85 -1.92
N ILE A 194 -4.68 2.04 -1.74
CA ILE A 194 -5.59 2.66 -2.70
C ILE A 194 -5.74 4.14 -2.34
N LYS A 195 -4.96 4.99 -3.00
CA LYS A 195 -4.91 6.45 -2.74
C LYS A 195 -6.25 7.19 -2.89
N GLN A 196 -7.24 6.54 -3.51
CA GLN A 196 -8.58 7.10 -3.67
C GLN A 196 -9.38 7.10 -2.35
N MET A 197 -8.93 6.36 -1.31
CA MET A 197 -9.60 6.23 0.00
C MET A 197 -9.35 7.43 0.93
N VAL A 198 -9.43 8.65 0.41
CA VAL A 198 -9.16 9.92 1.12
C VAL A 198 -10.36 10.39 1.95
N VAL A 199 -10.19 11.48 2.69
CA VAL A 199 -11.23 12.10 3.53
C VAL A 199 -12.56 12.26 2.77
N GLY A 200 -13.63 11.76 3.39
CA GLY A 200 -14.99 11.74 2.87
C GLY A 200 -15.35 10.51 2.04
N THR A 201 -14.41 9.60 1.78
CA THR A 201 -14.72 8.28 1.23
C THR A 201 -15.21 7.31 2.31
N THR A 202 -16.04 6.35 1.90
CA THR A 202 -16.57 5.28 2.76
C THR A 202 -16.12 3.94 2.23
N LEU A 203 -15.27 3.25 3.01
CA LEU A 203 -14.80 1.89 2.74
C LEU A 203 -15.80 0.87 3.29
N LEU A 204 -16.10 -0.17 2.54
CA LEU A 204 -17.03 -1.24 2.88
C LEU A 204 -16.26 -2.53 3.10
N LEU A 205 -16.25 -3.02 4.35
CA LEU A 205 -15.49 -4.21 4.76
C LEU A 205 -16.44 -5.34 5.20
N PRO A 206 -16.35 -6.56 4.64
CA PRO A 206 -17.12 -7.69 5.13
C PRO A 206 -16.63 -8.13 6.51
N CYS A 207 -17.53 -8.29 7.47
CA CYS A 207 -17.18 -8.74 8.82
C CYS A 207 -17.07 -10.26 8.90
N PHE A 208 -15.93 -10.75 9.41
CA PHE A 208 -15.65 -12.18 9.54
C PHE A 208 -15.76 -12.71 10.97
N VAL A 209 -15.74 -11.80 11.95
CA VAL A 209 -15.88 -12.08 13.39
C VAL A 209 -16.87 -11.09 14.00
N ASP A 210 -17.41 -11.42 15.17
CA ASP A 210 -18.25 -10.50 15.92
C ASP A 210 -17.47 -9.23 16.30
N GLY A 211 -18.14 -8.09 16.16
CA GLY A 211 -17.54 -6.76 16.28
C GLY A 211 -16.59 -6.35 15.15
N CYS A 212 -16.39 -7.21 14.14
CA CYS A 212 -15.49 -7.09 12.99
C CYS A 212 -13.99 -6.96 13.32
N GLY A 213 -13.62 -6.23 14.38
CA GLY A 213 -12.24 -6.00 14.77
C GLY A 213 -11.54 -5.01 13.84
N LEU A 214 -12.07 -3.79 13.76
CA LEU A 214 -11.54 -2.72 12.91
C LEU A 214 -10.12 -2.30 13.34
N PHE A 215 -9.20 -2.18 12.39
CA PHE A 215 -7.86 -1.68 12.64
C PHE A 215 -7.43 -0.69 11.55
N VAL A 216 -6.50 0.20 11.90
CA VAL A 216 -5.95 1.24 11.04
C VAL A 216 -4.45 1.37 11.32
N GLY A 217 -3.66 1.62 10.29
CA GLY A 217 -2.24 1.98 10.39
C GLY A 217 -1.72 2.38 9.02
N ASP A 218 -0.40 2.53 8.91
CA ASP A 218 0.26 2.73 7.61
C ASP A 218 -0.37 3.91 6.85
N VAL A 219 -0.37 5.06 7.51
CA VAL A 219 -1.06 6.25 7.00
C VAL A 219 -0.10 6.98 6.09
N HIS A 220 -0.56 7.26 4.87
CA HIS A 220 0.24 7.91 3.86
C HIS A 220 -0.13 9.37 3.79
N PHE A 221 0.88 10.25 3.74
CA PHE A 221 0.66 11.67 3.48
C PHE A 221 0.20 11.90 2.03
N ALA A 222 0.83 11.17 1.11
CA ALA A 222 0.52 11.14 -0.31
C ALA A 222 1.12 9.87 -0.94
N GLN A 223 0.45 9.35 -1.96
CA GLN A 223 0.87 8.18 -2.71
C GLN A 223 0.47 8.33 -4.18
N GLY A 224 1.31 7.84 -5.10
CA GLY A 224 0.97 7.56 -6.48
C GLY A 224 0.22 6.23 -6.64
N ASP A 225 -0.36 5.97 -7.80
CA ASP A 225 -0.96 4.66 -8.06
C ASP A 225 0.13 3.59 -8.18
N GLY A 226 -0.07 2.48 -7.46
CA GLY A 226 0.83 1.32 -7.47
C GLY A 226 2.01 1.39 -6.51
N GLU A 227 2.16 2.50 -5.76
CA GLU A 227 3.16 2.65 -4.69
C GLU A 227 4.54 2.12 -5.13
N VAL A 228 5.02 2.65 -6.26
CA VAL A 228 5.93 1.88 -7.11
C VAL A 228 7.30 1.61 -6.47
N SER A 229 7.78 2.43 -5.52
CA SER A 229 9.01 2.15 -4.75
C SER A 229 8.80 1.21 -3.56
N GLY A 230 7.54 0.82 -3.31
CA GLY A 230 7.10 0.01 -2.18
C GLY A 230 6.83 0.80 -0.91
N THR A 231 6.89 2.13 -0.97
CA THR A 231 6.46 3.03 0.11
C THR A 231 5.86 4.29 -0.48
N ALA A 232 4.96 4.91 0.28
CA ALA A 232 4.40 6.23 0.04
C ALA A 232 5.28 7.32 0.68
N ILE A 233 4.70 8.49 0.98
CA ILE A 233 5.21 9.33 2.08
C ILE A 233 4.61 8.77 3.37
N GLU A 234 5.34 7.83 3.96
CA GLU A 234 4.99 7.16 5.22
C GLU A 234 5.08 8.11 6.39
N MET A 235 4.11 8.05 7.31
CA MET A 235 4.11 8.90 8.51
C MET A 235 3.34 8.30 9.67
N GLY A 236 3.63 8.78 10.88
CA GLY A 236 2.67 8.74 11.97
C GLY A 236 1.46 9.64 11.65
N ALA A 237 0.32 9.38 12.28
CA ALA A 237 -0.86 10.21 12.08
C ALA A 237 -1.89 10.08 13.20
N THR A 238 -2.80 11.05 13.27
CA THR A 238 -4.09 10.90 13.95
C THR A 238 -5.20 10.83 12.92
N VAL A 239 -5.96 9.72 12.92
CA VAL A 239 -7.03 9.45 11.96
C VAL A 239 -8.37 9.44 12.69
N THR A 240 -9.33 10.22 12.19
CA THR A 240 -10.71 10.21 12.71
C THR A 240 -11.64 9.56 11.70
N LEU A 241 -12.44 8.60 12.15
CA LEU A 241 -13.42 7.90 11.32
C LEU A 241 -14.74 7.70 12.05
N VAL A 242 -15.77 7.33 11.30
CA VAL A 242 -17.06 6.85 11.83
C VAL A 242 -17.45 5.55 11.13
N THR A 243 -18.24 4.72 11.81
CA THR A 243 -18.69 3.43 11.28
C THR A 243 -20.21 3.32 11.19
N GLU A 244 -20.68 2.57 10.21
CA GLU A 244 -22.08 2.13 10.06
C GLU A 244 -22.09 0.61 9.81
N ILE A 245 -23.13 -0.08 10.31
CA ILE A 245 -23.32 -1.51 10.05
C ILE A 245 -24.38 -1.69 8.96
N ARG A 246 -23.97 -2.22 7.81
CA ARG A 246 -24.87 -2.67 6.74
C ARG A 246 -25.20 -4.16 6.94
N LYS A 247 -26.37 -4.40 7.55
CA LYS A 247 -26.78 -5.72 8.04
C LYS A 247 -26.91 -6.80 6.95
N ALA A 248 -26.30 -7.97 7.20
CA ALA A 248 -26.38 -9.15 6.36
C ALA A 248 -26.00 -8.93 4.88
N GLN A 249 -25.06 -8.01 4.61
CA GLN A 249 -24.65 -7.65 3.24
C GLN A 249 -23.31 -8.24 2.80
N ALA A 250 -22.56 -8.97 3.65
CA ALA A 250 -21.22 -9.44 3.30
C ALA A 250 -21.20 -10.33 2.04
N ALA A 251 -22.30 -11.06 1.77
CA ALA A 251 -22.43 -11.86 0.54
C ALA A 251 -22.32 -11.02 -0.76
N LYS A 252 -22.61 -9.71 -0.69
CA LYS A 252 -22.52 -8.74 -1.80
C LYS A 252 -21.18 -8.00 -1.85
N VAL A 253 -20.39 -8.07 -0.78
CA VAL A 253 -19.11 -7.36 -0.62
C VAL A 253 -18.06 -8.40 -0.23
N LYS A 254 -17.61 -9.19 -1.21
CA LYS A 254 -16.66 -10.30 -0.99
C LYS A 254 -15.21 -9.83 -0.86
N VAL A 255 -14.93 -8.67 -1.44
CA VAL A 255 -13.69 -7.91 -1.31
C VAL A 255 -14.07 -6.48 -0.93
N PRO A 256 -13.15 -5.69 -0.37
CA PRO A 256 -13.45 -4.31 0.00
C PRO A 256 -13.96 -3.50 -1.20
N HIS A 257 -15.01 -2.73 -0.98
CA HIS A 257 -15.52 -1.73 -1.94
C HIS A 257 -15.36 -0.35 -1.31
N PHE A 258 -15.31 0.73 -2.10
CA PHE A 258 -15.35 2.08 -1.55
C PHE A 258 -16.31 2.97 -2.33
N GLU A 259 -16.97 3.87 -1.62
CA GLU A 259 -17.94 4.84 -2.13
C GLU A 259 -17.40 6.25 -1.86
N GLY A 260 -17.65 7.17 -2.78
CA GLY A 260 -17.21 8.57 -2.68
C GLY A 260 -17.99 9.48 -3.62
N GLY A 261 -17.52 10.72 -3.75
CA GLY A 261 -18.07 11.74 -4.63
C GLY A 261 -16.97 12.48 -5.38
N ASP A 262 -16.86 13.79 -5.16
CA ASP A 262 -15.93 14.67 -5.86
C ASP A 262 -14.44 14.46 -5.49
N GLN A 263 -14.12 13.57 -4.55
CA GLN A 263 -12.75 13.26 -4.11
C GLN A 263 -11.87 12.87 -5.30
N LEU A 264 -12.38 12.06 -6.23
CA LEU A 264 -11.61 11.63 -7.41
C LEU A 264 -11.28 12.80 -8.35
N ILE A 265 -12.18 13.78 -8.45
CA ILE A 265 -11.96 15.00 -9.23
C ILE A 265 -10.86 15.84 -8.57
N ARG A 266 -10.88 15.94 -7.23
CA ARG A 266 -9.87 16.68 -6.46
C ARG A 266 -8.48 16.05 -6.51
N LEU A 267 -8.41 14.72 -6.63
CA LEU A 267 -7.14 13.99 -6.78
C LEU A 267 -6.57 14.06 -8.21
N ALA A 268 -7.39 14.34 -9.22
CA ALA A 268 -6.93 14.41 -10.59
C ALA A 268 -6.07 15.66 -10.82
N PRO A 269 -4.94 15.56 -11.53
CA PRO A 269 -4.10 16.70 -11.82
C PRO A 269 -4.79 17.68 -12.78
N THR A 270 -4.61 18.99 -12.54
CA THR A 270 -5.05 20.04 -13.47
C THR A 270 -4.08 20.23 -14.63
N GLU A 271 -2.80 19.99 -14.40
CA GLU A 271 -1.73 19.99 -15.41
C GLU A 271 -0.85 18.77 -15.19
N PHE A 272 -0.54 18.04 -16.25
CA PHE A 272 0.23 16.80 -16.15
C PHE A 272 1.13 16.57 -17.37
N TYR A 273 2.18 15.79 -17.14
CA TYR A 273 2.93 15.11 -18.18
C TYR A 273 2.62 13.62 -18.10
N ALA A 274 2.57 12.93 -19.23
CA ALA A 274 2.28 11.50 -19.25
C ALA A 274 3.17 10.77 -20.25
N THR A 275 3.57 9.56 -19.86
CA THR A 275 4.21 8.58 -20.74
C THR A 275 3.30 7.37 -20.91
N THR A 276 3.55 6.57 -21.94
CA THR A 276 2.80 5.35 -22.22
C THR A 276 3.73 4.15 -22.27
N GLY A 277 3.23 3.00 -21.86
CA GLY A 277 3.93 1.73 -21.91
C GLY A 277 3.08 0.64 -22.54
N PHE A 278 3.78 -0.27 -23.22
CA PHE A 278 3.26 -1.46 -23.87
C PHE A 278 4.03 -2.68 -23.37
N PRO A 279 3.52 -3.91 -23.51
CA PRO A 279 4.16 -5.11 -22.96
C PRO A 279 5.35 -5.60 -23.81
N LEU A 280 6.29 -4.71 -24.06
CA LEU A 280 7.49 -4.95 -24.84
C LEU A 280 8.70 -5.13 -23.92
N LYS A 281 9.63 -6.00 -24.31
CA LYS A 281 10.88 -6.22 -23.58
C LYS A 281 12.01 -6.57 -24.55
N ALA A 282 13.25 -6.48 -24.09
CA ALA A 282 14.37 -6.99 -24.86
C ALA A 282 14.37 -8.54 -24.91
N LYS A 283 14.89 -9.12 -26.00
CA LYS A 283 15.19 -10.57 -26.05
C LYS A 283 16.15 -10.94 -24.93
N GLY A 284 15.90 -12.08 -24.30
CA GLY A 284 16.69 -12.59 -23.17
C GLY A 284 16.33 -11.98 -21.81
N GLN A 285 15.65 -10.84 -21.78
CA GLN A 285 15.19 -10.24 -20.52
C GLN A 285 13.99 -11.02 -19.97
N ILE A 286 14.04 -11.35 -18.68
CA ILE A 286 12.92 -11.93 -17.93
C ILE A 286 12.59 -10.94 -16.80
N PRO A 287 11.41 -10.28 -16.82
CA PRO A 287 11.02 -9.39 -15.73
C PRO A 287 10.99 -10.14 -14.38
N PRO A 288 11.36 -9.50 -13.25
CA PRO A 288 11.46 -10.16 -11.96
C PRO A 288 10.17 -10.83 -11.46
N TYR A 289 9.00 -10.36 -11.89
CA TYR A 289 7.69 -10.93 -11.56
C TYR A 289 7.28 -12.12 -12.45
N HIS A 290 8.05 -12.40 -13.50
CA HIS A 290 7.86 -13.56 -14.38
C HIS A 290 8.81 -14.72 -14.06
N THR A 291 9.73 -14.58 -13.09
CA THR A 291 10.78 -15.57 -12.86
C THR A 291 10.25 -16.94 -12.42
N TYR A 292 9.15 -16.96 -11.66
CA TYR A 292 8.49 -18.20 -11.22
C TYR A 292 7.50 -18.76 -12.26
N LEU A 293 7.27 -18.05 -13.37
CA LEU A 293 6.37 -18.43 -14.46
C LEU A 293 7.19 -18.81 -15.70
N ASP A 294 7.01 -20.03 -16.22
CA ASP A 294 7.61 -20.60 -17.46
C ASP A 294 8.62 -19.70 -18.21
N SER A 295 9.75 -19.42 -17.56
CA SER A 295 10.63 -18.32 -17.94
C SER A 295 11.42 -18.63 -19.21
N GLN A 296 11.50 -19.92 -19.57
CA GLN A 296 12.07 -20.42 -20.81
C GLN A 296 11.27 -19.98 -22.04
N LYS A 297 9.94 -19.89 -21.95
CA LYS A 297 9.11 -19.34 -23.04
C LYS A 297 9.19 -17.83 -23.13
N ILE A 298 9.32 -17.16 -21.99
CA ILE A 298 9.32 -15.69 -21.89
C ILE A 298 10.65 -15.10 -22.41
N GLY A 299 11.78 -15.71 -22.05
CA GLY A 299 13.11 -15.19 -22.37
C GLY A 299 13.29 -14.77 -23.84
N PRO A 300 13.06 -15.66 -24.83
CA PRO A 300 13.29 -15.37 -26.25
C PRO A 300 12.37 -14.30 -26.88
N LEU A 301 11.26 -13.94 -26.24
CA LEU A 301 10.26 -13.03 -26.79
C LEU A 301 10.64 -11.55 -26.66
N GLU A 302 10.05 -10.69 -27.49
CA GLU A 302 10.14 -9.22 -27.37
C GLU A 302 8.81 -8.57 -26.97
N ASN A 303 7.74 -9.37 -26.97
CA ASN A 303 6.39 -8.94 -26.68
C ASN A 303 5.71 -10.04 -25.84
N LEU A 304 5.00 -9.63 -24.78
CA LEU A 304 4.20 -10.53 -23.96
C LEU A 304 2.73 -10.13 -24.08
N SER A 305 1.93 -11.01 -24.71
CA SER A 305 0.52 -10.73 -24.95
C SER A 305 -0.21 -10.47 -23.63
N GLU A 306 -1.01 -9.40 -23.60
CA GLU A 306 -1.91 -9.07 -22.48
C GLU A 306 -1.21 -8.78 -21.14
N ASP A 307 0.11 -8.52 -21.15
CA ASP A 307 0.90 -8.30 -19.94
C ASP A 307 0.82 -6.85 -19.44
N LEU A 308 -0.21 -6.58 -18.64
CA LEU A 308 -0.43 -5.27 -18.04
C LEU A 308 0.71 -4.83 -17.11
N MET A 309 1.38 -5.78 -16.45
CA MET A 309 2.47 -5.48 -15.52
C MET A 309 3.69 -4.96 -16.28
N LEU A 310 4.02 -5.56 -17.43
CA LEU A 310 5.11 -5.08 -18.28
C LEU A 310 4.76 -3.73 -18.93
N ALA A 311 3.51 -3.53 -19.36
CA ALA A 311 3.05 -2.24 -19.87
C ALA A 311 3.18 -1.13 -18.81
N ALA A 312 2.70 -1.36 -17.58
CA ALA A 312 2.82 -0.41 -16.47
C ALA A 312 4.28 -0.11 -16.13
N ARG A 313 5.12 -1.15 -16.08
CA ARG A 313 6.55 -1.03 -15.83
C ARG A 313 7.23 -0.12 -16.85
N ASN A 314 6.94 -0.31 -18.13
CA ASN A 314 7.54 0.48 -19.20
C ASN A 314 7.06 1.94 -19.18
N ALA A 315 5.78 2.18 -18.92
CA ALA A 315 5.25 3.53 -18.77
C ALA A 315 5.99 4.29 -17.64
N LEU A 316 6.16 3.62 -16.49
CA LEU A 316 6.87 4.18 -15.34
C LEU A 316 8.33 4.49 -15.65
N ILE A 317 9.04 3.58 -16.32
CA ILE A 317 10.45 3.77 -16.70
C ILE A 317 10.60 5.02 -17.56
N GLU A 318 9.77 5.19 -18.59
CA GLU A 318 9.80 6.37 -19.46
C GLU A 318 9.53 7.66 -18.67
N LEU A 319 8.64 7.61 -17.67
CA LEU A 319 8.35 8.77 -16.83
C LEU A 319 9.53 9.14 -15.93
N ILE A 320 10.21 8.14 -15.36
CA ILE A 320 11.42 8.32 -14.56
C ILE A 320 12.52 8.93 -15.43
N ASP A 321 12.77 8.38 -16.62
CA ASP A 321 13.81 8.87 -17.53
C ASP A 321 13.51 10.32 -17.96
N TRP A 322 12.25 10.67 -18.21
CA TRP A 322 11.83 12.06 -18.45
C TRP A 322 12.12 12.98 -17.27
N MET A 323 11.82 12.58 -16.02
CA MET A 323 12.13 13.39 -14.84
C MET A 323 13.64 13.60 -14.66
N VAL A 324 14.45 12.58 -14.96
CA VAL A 324 15.91 12.70 -14.92
C VAL A 324 16.40 13.74 -15.92
N VAL A 325 15.92 13.67 -17.17
CA VAL A 325 16.38 14.56 -18.25
C VAL A 325 15.82 15.97 -18.12
N GLU A 326 14.51 16.12 -17.92
CA GLU A 326 13.80 17.40 -18.02
C GLU A 326 13.67 18.13 -16.67
N LYS A 327 13.83 17.41 -15.55
CA LYS A 327 13.76 17.97 -14.19
C LYS A 327 15.08 17.89 -13.43
N GLY A 328 16.09 17.23 -13.97
CA GLY A 328 17.43 17.14 -13.37
C GLY A 328 17.47 16.34 -12.07
N LEU A 329 16.49 15.46 -11.83
CA LEU A 329 16.48 14.55 -10.69
C LEU A 329 17.49 13.42 -10.89
N THR A 330 18.05 12.87 -9.80
CA THR A 330 18.71 11.57 -9.88
C THR A 330 17.68 10.47 -10.16
N PRO A 331 18.09 9.30 -10.69
CA PRO A 331 17.17 8.19 -10.88
C PRO A 331 16.41 7.79 -9.62
N GLU A 332 17.08 7.76 -8.45
CA GLU A 332 16.46 7.40 -7.17
C GLU A 332 15.44 8.46 -6.73
N GLN A 333 15.77 9.76 -6.86
CA GLN A 333 14.84 10.85 -6.59
C GLN A 333 13.61 10.77 -7.48
N ALA A 334 13.80 10.58 -8.80
CA ALA A 334 12.71 10.43 -9.76
C ALA A 334 11.82 9.23 -9.42
N TYR A 335 12.40 8.10 -9.00
CA TYR A 335 11.62 6.93 -8.63
C TYR A 335 10.78 7.13 -7.36
N VAL A 336 11.34 7.72 -6.31
CA VAL A 336 10.54 8.01 -5.10
C VAL A 336 9.49 9.09 -5.37
N VAL A 337 9.77 10.09 -6.22
CA VAL A 337 8.77 11.08 -6.66
C VAL A 337 7.63 10.39 -7.42
N ALA A 338 7.94 9.43 -8.30
CA ALA A 338 6.90 8.65 -8.97
C ALA A 338 6.04 7.86 -7.97
N SER A 339 6.66 7.26 -6.93
CA SER A 339 5.93 6.50 -5.90
C SER A 339 4.90 7.33 -5.14
N VAL A 340 5.16 8.62 -4.97
CA VAL A 340 4.31 9.50 -4.15
C VAL A 340 3.36 10.40 -4.96
N ALA A 341 3.56 10.51 -6.27
CA ALA A 341 2.83 11.48 -7.09
C ALA A 341 2.37 10.99 -8.48
N ALA A 342 2.89 9.86 -8.99
CA ALA A 342 2.54 9.40 -10.33
C ALA A 342 1.35 8.44 -10.35
N ASP A 343 0.52 8.53 -11.37
CA ASP A 343 -0.68 7.72 -11.57
C ASP A 343 -0.51 6.75 -12.74
N LEU A 344 -0.47 5.46 -12.45
CA LEU A 344 -0.56 4.39 -13.42
C LEU A 344 -2.02 4.14 -13.83
N ARG A 345 -2.40 4.60 -15.02
CA ARG A 345 -3.74 4.44 -15.57
C ARG A 345 -3.76 3.40 -16.68
N ILE A 346 -4.62 2.40 -16.51
CA ILE A 346 -4.95 1.42 -17.54
C ILE A 346 -5.65 2.16 -18.68
N GLY A 347 -5.01 2.21 -19.85
CA GLY A 347 -5.57 2.82 -21.05
C GLY A 347 -6.51 1.85 -21.79
N ASN A 348 -6.04 0.63 -22.05
CA ASN A 348 -6.86 -0.45 -22.60
C ASN A 348 -6.37 -1.83 -22.13
N VAL A 349 -7.29 -2.80 -22.12
CA VAL A 349 -7.04 -4.23 -21.80
C VAL A 349 -7.74 -5.17 -22.79
N VAL A 350 -7.86 -4.75 -24.05
CA VAL A 350 -8.58 -5.52 -25.08
C VAL A 350 -7.88 -5.58 -26.43
N ASP A 351 -6.90 -4.71 -26.68
CA ASP A 351 -6.25 -4.61 -27.98
C ASP A 351 -5.06 -5.56 -28.07
N VAL A 352 -5.31 -6.80 -28.48
CA VAL A 352 -4.25 -7.81 -28.59
C VAL A 352 -3.23 -7.47 -29.69
N PRO A 353 -1.92 -7.68 -29.46
CA PRO A 353 -1.33 -8.27 -28.25
C PRO A 353 -1.04 -7.25 -27.13
N ASN A 354 -1.21 -5.95 -27.36
CA ASN A 354 -0.64 -4.89 -26.54
C ASN A 354 -1.70 -4.14 -25.71
N TYR A 355 -1.77 -4.48 -24.43
CA TYR A 355 -2.44 -3.61 -23.46
C TYR A 355 -1.60 -2.34 -23.25
N ALA A 356 -2.27 -1.23 -22.96
CA ALA A 356 -1.61 0.06 -22.79
C ALA A 356 -1.83 0.58 -21.37
N VAL A 357 -0.75 1.06 -20.75
CA VAL A 357 -0.77 1.79 -19.48
C VAL A 357 -0.15 3.16 -19.72
N SER A 358 -0.68 4.19 -19.07
CA SER A 358 -0.05 5.50 -19.00
C SER A 358 0.43 5.77 -17.58
N ALA A 359 1.58 6.42 -17.45
CA ALA A 359 2.08 6.95 -16.18
C ALA A 359 1.94 8.48 -16.23
N ILE A 360 1.08 9.03 -15.37
CA ILE A 360 0.69 10.44 -15.38
C ILE A 360 1.29 11.12 -14.16
N LEU A 361 2.01 12.23 -14.35
CA LEU A 361 2.62 13.00 -13.27
C LEU A 361 2.07 14.43 -13.26
N PRO A 362 1.52 14.93 -12.13
CA PRO A 362 1.13 16.33 -12.02
C PRO A 362 2.37 17.23 -12.17
N THR A 363 2.39 18.13 -13.16
CA THR A 363 3.55 19.01 -13.36
C THR A 363 3.62 20.14 -12.34
N THR A 364 2.52 20.40 -11.64
CA THR A 364 2.41 21.42 -10.59
C THR A 364 3.22 21.11 -9.33
N ILE A 365 3.71 19.88 -9.15
CA ILE A 365 4.58 19.52 -8.02
C ILE A 365 5.99 20.14 -8.14
N PHE A 366 6.39 20.54 -9.35
CA PHE A 366 7.69 21.18 -9.58
C PHE A 366 7.56 22.69 -9.44
N ARG A 367 8.18 23.27 -8.41
CA ARG A 367 8.32 24.72 -8.27
C ARG A 367 9.39 25.25 -9.23
N LYS A 368 9.13 26.41 -9.81
CA LYS A 368 10.05 27.12 -10.71
C LYS A 368 11.24 27.72 -9.96
#